data_AF-A0A9Q4GJ96-F1
#
_entry.id   AF-A0A9Q4GJ96-F1
#
_cell.length_a   1.000
_cell.length_b   1.000
_cell.length_c   1.000
_cell.angle_alpha   90.00
_cell.angle_beta   90.00
_cell.angle_gamma   90.00
#
_symmetry.space_group_name_H-M   'P 1'
#
loop_
_entity.id
_entity.type
_entity.pdbx_description
1 polymer ?
#
loop_
_entity_poly.entity_id
_entity_poly.type
_entity_poly.pdbx_seq_one_letter_code
_entity_poly.pdbx_strand_id
1 'polypeptide(L)'
;MTKDNYPSYPGGDYHPENDDNPQNPYGSGAPGYGAPGDPYGSAAGYAGAAATPVAGGNRLVQGDGKTRAMESISYGFRAVFASPLAWIVSALGVGILSMLAFGVTFAAMFSRMSADGAFDPETGATPDPNDYQMSPLLMIFFLVIMVVAQVMFANAALKAADGRKITFGDFYGGPNFGKAIVFVVIVNLIVSALPYLLPGALQVILNAAMVFLGPLYMLMYLYVLDQGASFGDAVKRGFKAGTRNYLSLLGFSIVWGIIIIISAIPLGLGMIITMPAYMAALAYVYRQASGGIYPED
;
A
#
# COMPACT_ATOMS: atom_id res chain seq x y z
N MET A 1 31.53 -30.08 -37.46
CA MET A 1 32.88 -30.53 -37.91
C MET A 1 32.86 -30.36 -39.42
N THR A 2 33.82 -29.76 -40.14
CA THR A 2 35.06 -29.00 -39.86
C THR A 2 35.37 -28.29 -41.20
N LYS A 3 35.50 -26.96 -41.28
CA LYS A 3 36.72 -26.14 -41.11
C LYS A 3 37.80 -26.32 -42.21
N ASP A 4 38.46 -25.20 -42.53
CA ASP A 4 39.69 -24.98 -43.34
C ASP A 4 39.45 -24.61 -44.84
N ASN A 5 40.19 -23.67 -45.47
CA ASN A 5 41.48 -23.04 -45.11
C ASN A 5 41.69 -21.58 -45.65
N TYR A 6 42.76 -20.91 -45.17
CA TYR A 6 43.23 -19.49 -45.30
C TYR A 6 43.92 -19.12 -46.65
N PRO A 7 44.51 -17.90 -46.92
CA PRO A 7 44.97 -16.74 -46.08
C PRO A 7 44.44 -15.34 -46.55
N SER A 8 45.01 -14.12 -46.33
CA SER A 8 46.30 -13.55 -45.79
C SER A 8 46.18 -12.07 -45.31
N TYR A 9 47.22 -11.52 -44.65
CA TYR A 9 47.48 -10.08 -44.30
C TYR A 9 48.61 -9.49 -45.18
N PRO A 10 48.74 -8.15 -45.41
CA PRO A 10 49.20 -7.09 -44.47
C PRO A 10 48.36 -5.77 -44.57
N GLY A 11 48.68 -4.58 -44.01
CA GLY A 11 49.72 -4.11 -43.05
C GLY A 11 50.38 -2.76 -43.43
N GLY A 12 50.60 -1.84 -42.46
CA GLY A 12 51.22 -0.48 -42.63
C GLY A 12 50.22 0.65 -43.03
N ASP A 13 50.41 1.95 -42.75
CA ASP A 13 51.47 2.68 -42.03
C ASP A 13 50.97 4.02 -41.43
N TYR A 14 51.68 4.55 -40.42
CA TYR A 14 51.56 5.94 -39.95
C TYR A 14 52.64 6.81 -40.59
N HIS A 15 52.31 8.01 -41.07
CA HIS A 15 53.31 9.09 -41.24
C HIS A 15 52.66 10.50 -41.14
N PRO A 16 53.32 11.47 -40.47
CA PRO A 16 52.93 12.88 -40.49
C PRO A 16 53.69 13.67 -41.56
N GLU A 17 53.12 14.76 -42.08
CA GLU A 17 53.78 16.06 -42.33
C GLU A 17 52.86 17.06 -43.07
N ASN A 18 52.84 18.29 -42.56
CA ASN A 18 52.75 19.61 -43.21
C ASN A 18 51.81 19.82 -44.43
N ASP A 19 50.85 20.74 -44.27
CA ASP A 19 50.46 21.69 -45.33
C ASP A 19 50.08 23.06 -44.71
N ASP A 20 50.52 24.16 -45.33
CA ASP A 20 50.56 25.51 -44.75
C ASP A 20 49.40 26.43 -45.18
N ASN A 21 48.61 26.93 -44.21
CA ASN A 21 48.07 28.32 -44.14
C ASN A 21 47.10 28.82 -45.26
N PRO A 22 46.46 30.02 -45.18
CA PRO A 22 45.93 30.82 -44.05
C PRO A 22 44.42 31.11 -44.13
N GLN A 23 43.71 31.20 -42.98
CA GLN A 23 42.93 32.40 -42.55
C GLN A 23 42.14 32.20 -41.23
N ASN A 24 42.23 33.20 -40.35
CA ASN A 24 41.56 33.37 -39.05
C ASN A 24 40.20 34.10 -39.24
N PRO A 25 39.33 34.36 -38.22
CA PRO A 25 39.32 33.89 -36.83
C PRO A 25 37.94 33.42 -36.30
N TYR A 26 37.94 32.70 -35.17
CA TYR A 26 37.01 32.78 -34.00
C TYR A 26 36.99 31.42 -33.30
N GLY A 27 37.46 31.35 -32.06
CA GLY A 27 37.46 30.12 -31.25
C GLY A 27 36.66 30.26 -29.97
N SER A 28 36.10 29.15 -29.48
CA SER A 28 36.00 28.84 -28.05
C SER A 28 35.48 27.41 -27.77
N GLY A 29 36.32 26.60 -27.12
CA GLY A 29 35.91 25.58 -26.14
C GLY A 29 35.12 24.35 -26.63
N ALA A 30 35.81 23.30 -27.07
CA ALA A 30 35.26 21.95 -27.15
C ALA A 30 35.32 21.23 -25.77
N PRO A 31 34.25 20.57 -25.29
CA PRO A 31 34.34 19.60 -24.20
C PRO A 31 34.95 18.28 -24.69
N GLY A 32 36.03 17.83 -24.05
CA GLY A 32 36.74 16.61 -24.43
C GLY A 32 35.97 15.32 -24.11
N TYR A 33 36.19 14.29 -24.93
CA TYR A 33 35.64 12.94 -24.72
C TYR A 33 36.19 12.30 -23.44
N GLY A 34 35.29 11.88 -22.55
CA GLY A 34 35.62 11.05 -21.38
C GLY A 34 35.74 9.57 -21.72
N ALA A 35 36.72 8.90 -21.13
CA ALA A 35 36.99 7.47 -21.34
C ALA A 35 35.93 6.55 -20.67
N PRO A 36 35.83 5.26 -21.06
CA PRO A 36 34.86 4.32 -20.50
C PRO A 36 35.22 3.97 -19.04
N GLY A 37 34.25 4.07 -18.13
CA GLY A 37 34.41 3.67 -16.74
C GLY A 37 33.72 2.34 -16.44
N ASP A 38 34.44 1.39 -15.84
CA ASP A 38 33.90 0.11 -15.37
C ASP A 38 33.00 0.26 -14.13
N PRO A 39 32.03 -0.66 -13.93
CA PRO A 39 31.09 -0.57 -12.82
C PRO A 39 31.63 -1.27 -11.57
N TYR A 40 31.72 -0.56 -10.43
CA TYR A 40 31.26 -0.97 -9.08
C TYR A 40 31.85 -0.07 -7.98
N GLY A 41 30.99 0.74 -7.33
CA GLY A 41 31.12 1.13 -5.92
C GLY A 41 32.15 2.19 -5.51
N SER A 42 31.67 3.31 -4.97
CA SER A 42 32.00 3.81 -3.62
C SER A 42 31.29 5.16 -3.35
N ALA A 43 31.25 5.57 -2.08
CA ALA A 43 30.43 6.69 -1.61
C ALA A 43 31.25 7.95 -1.26
N ALA A 44 30.52 9.03 -1.00
CA ALA A 44 30.93 10.32 -0.42
C ALA A 44 31.53 11.37 -1.38
N GLY A 45 30.76 12.45 -1.57
CA GLY A 45 31.19 13.71 -2.17
C GLY A 45 30.12 14.79 -1.93
N TYR A 46 30.34 15.67 -0.95
CA TYR A 46 29.46 16.80 -0.67
C TYR A 46 29.69 17.92 -1.70
N ALA A 47 28.75 18.14 -2.62
CA ALA A 47 28.61 19.40 -3.36
C ALA A 47 27.21 19.52 -3.97
N GLY A 48 26.57 20.67 -3.77
CA GLY A 48 25.25 20.99 -4.32
C GLY A 48 24.15 21.00 -3.27
N ALA A 49 23.57 22.17 -3.04
CA ALA A 49 22.29 22.29 -2.35
C ALA A 49 21.20 21.71 -3.27
N ALA A 50 20.98 20.39 -3.17
CA ALA A 50 19.90 19.73 -3.89
C ALA A 50 18.58 20.41 -3.50
N ALA A 51 17.91 20.99 -4.50
CA ALA A 51 16.58 21.54 -4.31
C ALA A 51 15.69 20.44 -3.74
N THR A 52 15.27 20.59 -2.49
CA THR A 52 14.38 19.61 -1.85
C THR A 52 13.08 19.61 -2.65
N PRO A 53 12.63 18.46 -3.18
CA PRO A 53 11.50 18.45 -4.08
C PRO A 53 10.26 18.94 -3.33
N VAL A 54 9.61 19.99 -3.85
CA VAL A 54 8.40 20.57 -3.28
C VAL A 54 7.21 20.00 -4.01
N ALA A 55 6.25 19.43 -3.28
CA ALA A 55 5.04 18.87 -3.84
C ALA A 55 3.82 19.38 -3.05
N GLY A 56 2.85 19.96 -3.75
CA GLY A 56 1.67 20.57 -3.13
C GLY A 56 1.94 21.82 -2.28
N GLY A 57 3.17 22.33 -2.26
CA GLY A 57 3.61 23.45 -1.40
C GLY A 57 4.47 23.02 -0.20
N ASN A 58 4.47 21.74 0.15
CA ASN A 58 5.29 21.20 1.25
C ASN A 58 6.64 20.68 0.73
N ARG A 59 7.67 20.78 1.56
CA ARG A 59 8.99 20.18 1.31
C ARG A 59 8.86 18.66 1.46
N LEU A 60 9.34 17.88 0.49
CA LEU A 60 9.44 16.43 0.66
C LEU A 60 10.74 16.07 1.38
N VAL A 61 10.65 15.20 2.39
CA VAL A 61 11.75 14.65 3.16
C VAL A 61 11.78 13.12 3.07
N GLN A 62 12.93 12.51 3.37
CA GLN A 62 13.10 11.07 3.33
C GLN A 62 12.84 10.43 4.71
N GLY A 63 12.14 9.29 4.73
CA GLY A 63 11.93 8.49 5.94
C GLY A 63 13.24 8.06 6.61
N ASP A 64 13.37 8.34 7.91
CA ASP A 64 14.45 7.88 8.78
C ASP A 64 14.24 6.45 9.30
N GLY A 65 13.14 5.81 8.89
CA GLY A 65 12.72 4.49 9.36
C GLY A 65 11.92 4.50 10.66
N LYS A 66 11.73 5.67 11.30
CA LYS A 66 10.97 5.83 12.55
C LYS A 66 9.60 6.44 12.25
N THR A 67 8.53 5.87 12.81
CA THR A 67 7.17 6.34 12.55
C THR A 67 6.69 7.32 13.62
N ARG A 68 5.99 8.37 13.17
CA ARG A 68 5.45 9.46 14.00
C ARG A 68 3.93 9.37 13.93
N ALA A 69 3.32 8.60 14.83
CA ALA A 69 1.92 8.20 14.75
C ALA A 69 0.92 9.38 14.70
N MET A 70 1.07 10.37 15.58
CA MET A 70 0.13 11.51 15.67
C MET A 70 0.23 12.48 14.48
N GLU A 71 1.45 12.70 13.99
CA GLU A 71 1.73 13.41 12.75
C GLU A 71 1.05 12.70 11.56
N SER A 72 1.26 11.38 11.45
CA SER A 72 0.63 10.57 10.40
C SER A 72 -0.90 10.61 10.42
N ILE A 73 -1.52 10.58 11.60
CA ILE A 73 -2.98 10.74 11.76
C ILE A 73 -3.44 12.12 11.29
N SER A 74 -2.73 13.18 11.71
CA SER A 74 -3.03 14.56 11.30
C SER A 74 -2.91 14.74 9.78
N TYR A 75 -1.83 14.22 9.20
CA TYR A 75 -1.62 14.13 7.76
C TYR A 75 -2.77 13.40 7.06
N GLY A 76 -3.25 12.27 7.61
CA GLY A 76 -4.34 11.49 7.01
C GLY A 76 -5.60 12.30 6.75
N PHE A 77 -6.02 13.12 7.73
CA PHE A 77 -7.13 14.05 7.55
C PHE A 77 -6.80 15.17 6.55
N ARG A 78 -5.61 15.78 6.64
CA ARG A 78 -5.15 16.82 5.71
C ARG A 78 -5.21 16.33 4.25
N ALA A 79 -4.74 15.11 3.98
CA ALA A 79 -4.73 14.50 2.65
C ALA A 79 -6.15 14.28 2.07
N VAL A 80 -7.13 13.96 2.92
CA VAL A 80 -8.54 13.87 2.51
C VAL A 80 -9.07 15.26 2.11
N PHE A 81 -8.88 16.27 2.97
CA PHE A 81 -9.36 17.63 2.70
C PHE A 81 -8.58 18.36 1.58
N ALA A 82 -7.39 17.90 1.21
CA ALA A 82 -6.64 18.38 0.04
C ALA A 82 -7.20 17.88 -1.31
N SER A 83 -8.01 16.82 -1.32
CA SER A 83 -8.62 16.25 -2.55
C SER A 83 -10.00 15.63 -2.27
N PRO A 84 -10.94 16.36 -1.63
CA PRO A 84 -12.09 15.77 -0.95
C PRO A 84 -13.04 15.04 -1.91
N LEU A 85 -13.26 15.58 -3.11
CA LEU A 85 -14.11 14.94 -4.13
C LEU A 85 -13.57 13.56 -4.53
N ALA A 86 -12.26 13.41 -4.72
CA ALA A 86 -11.67 12.15 -5.15
C ALA A 86 -11.78 11.07 -4.07
N TRP A 87 -11.54 11.43 -2.81
CA TRP A 87 -11.69 10.54 -1.65
C TRP A 87 -13.15 10.19 -1.36
N ILE A 88 -14.02 11.20 -1.22
CA ILE A 88 -15.42 11.02 -0.80
C ILE A 88 -16.24 10.32 -1.88
N VAL A 89 -16.09 10.67 -3.17
CA VAL A 89 -16.84 9.99 -4.24
C VAL A 89 -16.42 8.52 -4.36
N SER A 90 -15.13 8.22 -4.23
CA SER A 90 -14.64 6.82 -4.22
C SER A 90 -15.15 6.08 -2.98
N ALA A 91 -15.19 6.72 -1.80
CA ALA A 91 -15.68 6.13 -0.56
C ALA A 91 -17.18 5.87 -0.59
N LEU A 92 -17.96 6.79 -1.15
CA LEU A 92 -19.40 6.61 -1.40
C LEU A 92 -19.66 5.51 -2.43
N GLY A 93 -18.89 5.44 -3.52
CA GLY A 93 -19.04 4.39 -4.53
C GLY A 93 -18.82 2.98 -3.95
N VAL A 94 -17.74 2.80 -3.20
CA VAL A 94 -17.47 1.55 -2.47
C VAL A 94 -18.49 1.31 -1.35
N GLY A 95 -18.87 2.36 -0.62
CA GLY A 95 -19.87 2.28 0.46
C GLY A 95 -21.23 1.81 -0.04
N ILE A 96 -21.73 2.39 -1.13
CA ILE A 96 -22.99 2.00 -1.78
C ILE A 96 -22.90 0.55 -2.28
N LEU A 97 -21.80 0.15 -2.94
CA LEU A 97 -21.60 -1.24 -3.38
C LEU A 97 -21.64 -2.23 -2.20
N SER A 98 -20.94 -1.90 -1.11
CA SER A 98 -20.93 -2.69 0.12
C SER A 98 -22.32 -2.72 0.81
N MET A 99 -23.07 -1.61 0.81
CA MET A 99 -24.42 -1.55 1.37
C MET A 99 -25.43 -2.35 0.53
N LEU A 100 -25.28 -2.39 -0.80
CA LEU A 100 -26.09 -3.24 -1.68
C LEU A 100 -25.78 -4.73 -1.45
N ALA A 101 -24.48 -5.09 -1.38
CA ALA A 101 -24.05 -6.46 -1.09
C ALA A 101 -24.52 -6.93 0.31
N PHE A 102 -24.39 -6.06 1.32
CA PHE A 102 -24.90 -6.30 2.66
C PHE A 102 -26.43 -6.39 2.67
N GLY A 103 -27.13 -5.48 1.98
CA GLY A 103 -28.59 -5.44 1.91
C GLY A 103 -29.21 -6.70 1.30
N VAL A 104 -28.64 -7.23 0.22
CA VAL A 104 -29.04 -8.54 -0.36
C VAL A 104 -28.87 -9.66 0.66
N THR A 105 -27.72 -9.67 1.36
CA THR A 105 -27.41 -10.74 2.32
C THR A 105 -28.25 -10.65 3.59
N PHE A 106 -28.52 -9.43 4.07
CA PHE A 106 -29.41 -9.13 5.19
C PHE A 106 -30.86 -9.48 4.85
N ALA A 107 -31.35 -9.13 3.65
CA ALA A 107 -32.68 -9.50 3.21
C ALA A 107 -32.84 -11.04 3.11
N ALA A 108 -31.83 -11.74 2.60
CA ALA A 108 -31.82 -13.21 2.56
C ALA A 108 -31.85 -13.83 3.98
N MET A 109 -31.03 -13.31 4.91
CA MET A 109 -31.00 -13.75 6.31
C MET A 109 -32.33 -13.46 7.03
N PHE A 110 -32.89 -12.26 6.86
CA PHE A 110 -34.18 -11.86 7.43
C PHE A 110 -35.34 -12.70 6.87
N SER A 111 -35.30 -13.04 5.58
CA SER A 111 -36.29 -13.92 4.96
C SER A 111 -36.29 -15.32 5.59
N ARG A 112 -35.12 -15.91 5.85
CA ARG A 112 -35.02 -17.16 6.62
C ARG A 112 -35.50 -17.01 8.06
N MET A 113 -35.10 -15.94 8.74
CA MET A 113 -35.54 -15.67 10.12
C MET A 113 -37.06 -15.45 10.25
N SER A 114 -37.74 -15.03 9.19
CA SER A 114 -39.21 -14.89 9.15
C SER A 114 -39.94 -16.13 8.61
N ALA A 115 -39.28 -17.00 7.84
CA ALA A 115 -39.85 -18.25 7.31
C ALA A 115 -39.62 -19.45 8.23
N ASP A 116 -38.39 -19.64 8.68
CA ASP A 116 -37.91 -20.81 9.44
C ASP A 116 -37.80 -20.50 10.95
N GLY A 117 -37.89 -19.23 11.35
CA GLY A 117 -37.64 -18.76 12.73
C GLY A 117 -38.76 -19.02 13.75
N ALA A 118 -39.86 -19.67 13.36
CA ALA A 118 -40.89 -20.09 14.28
C ALA A 118 -40.44 -21.34 15.06
N PHE A 119 -40.52 -21.29 16.39
CA PHE A 119 -40.57 -22.51 17.20
C PHE A 119 -41.77 -23.33 16.73
N ASP A 120 -41.55 -24.58 16.31
CA ASP A 120 -42.63 -25.48 15.93
C ASP A 120 -43.29 -26.04 17.20
N PRO A 121 -44.54 -25.68 17.52
CA PRO A 121 -45.21 -26.13 18.72
C PRO A 121 -45.73 -27.58 18.62
N GLU A 122 -45.76 -28.18 17.43
CA GLU A 122 -46.22 -29.55 17.20
C GLU A 122 -45.07 -30.55 17.32
N THR A 123 -43.87 -30.20 16.84
CA THR A 123 -42.67 -31.06 16.94
C THR A 123 -41.72 -30.67 18.07
N GLY A 124 -41.84 -29.46 18.62
CA GLY A 124 -40.89 -28.90 19.59
C GLY A 124 -39.54 -28.52 18.97
N ALA A 125 -39.42 -28.55 17.63
CA ALA A 125 -38.18 -28.23 16.93
C ALA A 125 -37.84 -26.74 17.06
N THR A 126 -36.57 -26.47 17.40
CA THR A 126 -35.94 -25.15 17.25
C THR A 126 -35.21 -25.11 15.91
N PRO A 127 -35.15 -23.93 15.24
CA PRO A 127 -34.42 -23.79 13.98
C PRO A 127 -32.92 -24.12 14.17
N ASP A 128 -32.26 -24.71 13.17
CA ASP A 128 -30.83 -24.99 13.28
C ASP A 128 -30.06 -23.64 13.22
N PRO A 129 -29.17 -23.31 14.19
CA PRO A 129 -28.31 -22.13 14.09
C PRO A 129 -27.54 -22.02 12.77
N ASN A 130 -27.32 -23.13 12.07
CA ASN A 130 -26.67 -23.19 10.77
C ASN A 130 -27.53 -22.60 9.63
N ASP A 131 -28.87 -22.61 9.73
CA ASP A 131 -29.78 -22.09 8.70
C ASP A 131 -29.61 -20.57 8.50
N TYR A 132 -29.20 -19.86 9.55
CA TYR A 132 -28.93 -18.42 9.54
C TYR A 132 -27.51 -18.06 9.09
N GLN A 133 -26.64 -19.04 8.81
CA GLN A 133 -25.31 -18.74 8.29
C GLN A 133 -25.40 -18.15 6.87
N MET A 134 -24.64 -17.07 6.65
CA MET A 134 -24.46 -16.51 5.31
C MET A 134 -23.80 -17.55 4.40
N SER A 135 -24.26 -17.66 3.16
CA SER A 135 -23.65 -18.61 2.22
C SER A 135 -22.15 -18.31 2.04
N PRO A 136 -21.27 -19.33 1.98
CA PRO A 136 -19.83 -19.10 1.81
C PRO A 136 -19.48 -18.26 0.58
N LEU A 137 -20.27 -18.38 -0.50
CA LEU A 137 -20.11 -17.56 -1.71
C LEU A 137 -20.36 -16.07 -1.47
N LEU A 138 -21.40 -15.71 -0.70
CA LEU A 138 -21.66 -14.31 -0.34
C LEU A 138 -20.59 -13.77 0.63
N MET A 139 -20.08 -14.59 1.54
CA MET A 139 -18.97 -14.22 2.43
C MET A 139 -17.68 -13.93 1.62
N ILE A 140 -17.36 -14.78 0.64
CA ILE A 140 -16.23 -14.57 -0.27
C ILE A 140 -16.44 -13.31 -1.13
N PHE A 141 -17.65 -13.07 -1.64
CA PHE A 141 -17.98 -11.87 -2.41
C PHE A 141 -17.76 -10.58 -1.60
N PHE A 142 -18.23 -10.55 -0.35
CA PHE A 142 -18.02 -9.41 0.55
C PHE A 142 -16.53 -9.22 0.91
N LEU A 143 -15.80 -10.31 1.18
CA LEU A 143 -14.35 -10.28 1.39
C LEU A 143 -13.62 -9.67 0.20
N VAL A 144 -13.97 -10.05 -1.03
CA VAL A 144 -13.35 -9.52 -2.26
C VAL A 144 -13.59 -8.03 -2.40
N ILE A 145 -14.83 -7.54 -2.17
CA ILE A 145 -15.13 -6.10 -2.20
C ILE A 145 -14.25 -5.33 -1.20
N MET A 146 -14.16 -5.82 0.04
CA MET A 146 -13.39 -5.16 1.10
C MET A 146 -11.89 -5.17 0.83
N VAL A 147 -11.32 -6.27 0.31
CA VAL A 147 -9.90 -6.35 -0.04
C VAL A 147 -9.57 -5.45 -1.23
N VAL A 148 -10.40 -5.44 -2.27
CA VAL A 148 -10.21 -4.55 -3.44
C VAL A 148 -10.29 -3.10 -3.00
N ALA A 149 -11.27 -2.73 -2.16
CA ALA A 149 -11.36 -1.40 -1.57
C ALA A 149 -10.10 -1.02 -0.78
N GLN A 150 -9.64 -1.88 0.14
CA GLN A 150 -8.42 -1.63 0.91
C GLN A 150 -7.22 -1.28 0.01
N VAL A 151 -7.01 -2.05 -1.06
CA VAL A 151 -5.92 -1.80 -2.02
C VAL A 151 -6.16 -0.54 -2.86
N MET A 152 -7.41 -0.24 -3.24
CA MET A 152 -7.75 1.01 -3.95
C MET A 152 -7.40 2.26 -3.14
N PHE A 153 -7.84 2.34 -1.89
CA PHE A 153 -7.56 3.49 -1.03
C PHE A 153 -6.08 3.58 -0.68
N ALA A 154 -5.40 2.45 -0.46
CA ALA A 154 -3.96 2.42 -0.25
C ALA A 154 -3.16 2.91 -1.49
N ASN A 155 -3.63 2.61 -2.70
CA ASN A 155 -2.98 3.05 -3.95
C ASN A 155 -3.08 4.55 -4.17
N ALA A 156 -4.25 5.15 -3.87
CA ALA A 156 -4.40 6.60 -3.83
C ALA A 156 -3.59 7.24 -2.69
N ALA A 157 -3.57 6.60 -1.51
CA ALA A 157 -2.87 7.08 -0.32
C ALA A 157 -1.35 7.14 -0.51
N LEU A 158 -0.73 6.15 -1.15
CA LEU A 158 0.70 6.19 -1.47
C LEU A 158 1.05 7.40 -2.34
N LYS A 159 0.25 7.68 -3.37
CA LYS A 159 0.44 8.84 -4.26
C LYS A 159 0.22 10.16 -3.52
N ALA A 160 -0.71 10.21 -2.57
CA ALA A 160 -0.93 11.39 -1.73
C ALA A 160 0.28 11.63 -0.82
N ALA A 161 0.81 10.53 -0.23
CA ALA A 161 2.03 10.54 0.57
C ALA A 161 3.29 10.85 -0.26
N ASP A 162 3.23 10.79 -1.59
CA ASP A 162 4.26 11.34 -2.50
C ASP A 162 4.04 12.83 -2.83
N GLY A 163 3.11 13.50 -2.14
CA GLY A 163 2.76 14.92 -2.33
C GLY A 163 1.89 15.20 -3.56
N ARG A 164 1.34 14.18 -4.22
CA ARG A 164 0.47 14.37 -5.40
C ARG A 164 -0.96 14.72 -4.97
N LYS A 165 -1.57 15.67 -5.69
CA LYS A 165 -3.03 15.88 -5.65
C LYS A 165 -3.75 14.67 -6.25
N ILE A 166 -4.77 14.16 -5.57
CA ILE A 166 -5.44 12.91 -5.92
C ILE A 166 -6.60 13.13 -6.88
N THR A 167 -6.67 12.28 -7.90
CA THR A 167 -7.78 12.21 -8.86
C THR A 167 -8.56 10.91 -8.69
N PHE A 168 -9.77 10.82 -9.26
CA PHE A 168 -10.57 9.58 -9.18
C PHE A 168 -9.85 8.38 -9.80
N GLY A 169 -9.12 8.59 -10.91
CA GLY A 169 -8.33 7.52 -11.55
C GLY A 169 -7.21 6.96 -10.67
N ASP A 170 -6.75 7.71 -9.65
CA ASP A 170 -5.62 7.28 -8.82
C ASP A 170 -5.93 6.12 -7.87
N PHE A 171 -7.21 5.85 -7.59
CA PHE A 171 -7.63 4.70 -6.77
C PHE A 171 -7.52 3.37 -7.51
N TYR A 172 -7.49 3.38 -8.85
CA TYR A 172 -7.65 2.17 -9.65
C TYR A 172 -6.34 1.78 -10.34
N GLY A 173 -5.98 0.49 -10.27
CA GLY A 173 -4.84 -0.08 -10.97
C GLY A 173 -3.47 0.44 -10.50
N GLY A 174 -2.44 0.13 -11.29
CA GLY A 174 -1.03 0.34 -10.93
C GLY A 174 -0.22 -0.95 -11.08
N PRO A 175 1.13 -0.87 -11.19
CA PRO A 175 1.98 -1.98 -11.62
C PRO A 175 1.92 -3.21 -10.69
N ASN A 176 1.63 -3.02 -9.40
CA ASN A 176 1.55 -4.10 -8.41
C ASN A 176 0.15 -4.25 -7.79
N PHE A 177 -0.86 -3.58 -8.34
CA PHE A 177 -2.22 -3.52 -7.77
C PHE A 177 -2.83 -4.93 -7.55
N GLY A 178 -2.81 -5.77 -8.59
CA GLY A 178 -3.28 -7.16 -8.50
C GLY A 178 -2.44 -8.03 -7.55
N LYS A 179 -1.12 -7.82 -7.49
CA LYS A 179 -0.23 -8.53 -6.55
C LYS A 179 -0.59 -8.19 -5.10
N ALA A 180 -0.87 -6.91 -4.82
CA ALA A 180 -1.28 -6.44 -3.50
C ALA A 180 -2.64 -7.02 -3.09
N ILE A 181 -3.61 -7.11 -4.00
CA ILE A 181 -4.90 -7.80 -3.74
C ILE A 181 -4.65 -9.25 -3.32
N VAL A 182 -3.91 -10.03 -4.12
CA VAL A 182 -3.59 -11.43 -3.80
C VAL A 182 -2.86 -11.56 -2.47
N PHE A 183 -1.91 -10.67 -2.19
CA PHE A 183 -1.18 -10.65 -0.91
C PHE A 183 -2.13 -10.40 0.28
N VAL A 184 -3.01 -9.41 0.19
CA VAL A 184 -3.98 -9.09 1.25
C VAL A 184 -4.98 -10.23 1.45
N VAL A 185 -5.49 -10.88 0.39
CA VAL A 185 -6.34 -12.08 0.51
C VAL A 185 -5.60 -13.17 1.30
N ILE A 186 -4.39 -13.53 0.89
CA ILE A 186 -3.63 -14.62 1.54
C ILE A 186 -3.33 -14.29 3.01
N VAL A 187 -2.88 -13.07 3.31
CA VAL A 187 -2.58 -12.66 4.69
C VAL A 187 -3.85 -12.64 5.54
N ASN A 188 -4.97 -12.10 5.04
CA ASN A 188 -6.23 -12.07 5.78
C ASN A 188 -6.78 -13.49 6.03
N LEU A 189 -6.67 -14.41 5.06
CA LEU A 189 -7.06 -15.82 5.26
C LEU A 189 -6.18 -16.51 6.31
N ILE A 190 -4.86 -16.32 6.29
CA ILE A 190 -3.96 -16.88 7.32
C ILE A 190 -4.29 -16.29 8.69
N VAL A 191 -4.32 -14.96 8.80
CA VAL A 191 -4.58 -14.20 10.04
C VAL A 191 -5.93 -14.56 10.66
N SER A 192 -6.97 -14.73 9.85
CA SER A 192 -8.31 -15.12 10.32
C SER A 192 -8.41 -16.61 10.68
N ALA A 193 -7.65 -17.50 10.04
CA ALA A 193 -7.65 -18.93 10.35
C ALA A 193 -6.88 -19.26 11.65
N LEU A 194 -5.81 -18.53 11.98
CA LEU A 194 -4.92 -18.82 13.11
C LEU A 194 -5.64 -19.07 14.46
N PRO A 195 -6.64 -18.27 14.89
CA PRO A 195 -7.32 -18.53 16.16
C PRO A 195 -8.07 -19.88 16.20
N TYR A 196 -8.60 -20.34 15.07
CA TYR A 196 -9.35 -21.59 14.97
C TYR A 196 -8.47 -22.86 14.99
N LEU A 197 -7.14 -22.71 14.99
CA LEU A 197 -6.20 -23.82 15.18
C LEU A 197 -6.07 -24.24 16.66
N LEU A 198 -6.64 -23.46 17.59
CA LEU A 198 -6.49 -23.63 19.03
C LEU A 198 -7.88 -23.87 19.66
N PRO A 199 -8.02 -24.75 20.68
CA PRO A 199 -9.31 -25.00 21.31
C PRO A 199 -9.60 -24.06 22.50
N GLY A 200 -10.89 -23.78 22.72
CA GLY A 200 -11.41 -23.22 23.97
C GLY A 200 -10.81 -21.87 24.37
N ALA A 201 -10.37 -21.73 25.62
CA ALA A 201 -9.85 -20.47 26.15
C ALA A 201 -8.66 -19.91 25.35
N LEU A 202 -7.84 -20.78 24.74
CA LEU A 202 -6.67 -20.36 23.97
C LEU A 202 -7.06 -19.68 22.64
N GLN A 203 -8.17 -20.10 22.00
CA GLN A 203 -8.76 -19.40 20.86
C GLN A 203 -9.21 -17.99 21.23
N VAL A 204 -9.86 -17.83 22.38
CA VAL A 204 -10.35 -16.52 22.87
C VAL A 204 -9.18 -15.59 23.18
N ILE A 205 -8.14 -16.11 23.86
CA ILE A 205 -6.91 -15.36 24.16
C ILE A 205 -6.20 -14.94 22.86
N LEU A 206 -6.07 -15.83 21.87
CA LEU A 206 -5.42 -15.48 20.61
C LEU A 206 -6.23 -14.43 19.84
N ASN A 207 -7.57 -14.54 19.77
CA ASN A 207 -8.42 -13.50 19.18
C ASN A 207 -8.21 -12.12 19.83
N ALA A 208 -8.18 -12.06 21.16
CA ALA A 208 -7.89 -10.81 21.88
C ALA A 208 -6.45 -10.31 21.60
N ALA A 209 -5.48 -11.22 21.47
CA ALA A 209 -4.10 -10.90 21.14
C ALA A 209 -3.92 -10.35 19.70
N MET A 210 -4.79 -10.70 18.74
CA MET A 210 -4.66 -10.26 17.34
C MET A 210 -4.63 -8.73 17.19
N VAL A 211 -5.30 -7.99 18.07
CA VAL A 211 -5.29 -6.51 18.12
C VAL A 211 -3.87 -5.99 18.38
N PHE A 212 -3.13 -6.63 19.27
CA PHE A 212 -1.75 -6.29 19.60
C PHE A 212 -0.75 -6.81 18.55
N LEU A 213 -1.10 -7.86 17.79
CA LEU A 213 -0.28 -8.36 16.68
C LEU A 213 -0.44 -7.54 15.38
N GLY A 214 -1.55 -6.81 15.21
CA GLY A 214 -1.84 -5.91 14.07
C GLY A 214 -0.65 -5.05 13.59
N PRO A 215 0.01 -4.29 14.49
CA PRO A 215 1.22 -3.52 14.21
C PRO A 215 2.35 -4.24 13.50
N LEU A 216 2.45 -5.57 13.63
CA LEU A 216 3.53 -6.37 13.03
C LEU A 216 3.29 -6.68 11.55
N TYR A 217 2.03 -6.68 11.08
CA TYR A 217 1.68 -7.07 9.71
C TYR A 217 0.98 -5.98 8.87
N MET A 218 0.41 -4.93 9.48
CA MET A 218 -0.34 -3.91 8.72
C MET A 218 0.46 -3.17 7.62
N LEU A 219 1.80 -3.12 7.72
CA LEU A 219 2.65 -2.49 6.69
C LEU A 219 3.07 -3.45 5.56
N MET A 220 2.85 -4.76 5.69
CA MET A 220 3.40 -5.75 4.74
C MET A 220 2.86 -5.56 3.32
N TYR A 221 1.54 -5.37 3.16
CA TYR A 221 0.93 -5.25 1.84
C TYR A 221 1.34 -3.97 1.09
N LEU A 222 1.71 -2.91 1.82
CA LEU A 222 2.19 -1.66 1.22
C LEU A 222 3.55 -1.84 0.55
N TYR A 223 4.43 -2.70 1.07
CA TYR A 223 5.67 -3.07 0.36
C TYR A 223 5.42 -3.79 -0.97
N VAL A 224 4.33 -4.57 -1.08
CA VAL A 224 3.92 -5.19 -2.35
C VAL A 224 3.35 -4.15 -3.30
N LEU A 225 2.42 -3.32 -2.81
CA LEU A 225 1.70 -2.34 -3.62
C LEU A 225 2.64 -1.26 -4.20
N ASP A 226 3.48 -0.69 -3.35
CA ASP A 226 4.42 0.38 -3.69
C ASP A 226 5.63 -0.15 -4.48
N GLN A 227 6.32 -1.16 -3.95
CA GLN A 227 7.65 -1.56 -4.43
C GLN A 227 7.67 -2.87 -5.22
N GLY A 228 6.51 -3.53 -5.39
CA GLY A 228 6.43 -4.81 -6.07
C GLY A 228 7.15 -5.95 -5.36
N ALA A 229 7.38 -5.83 -4.05
CA ALA A 229 8.08 -6.82 -3.25
C ALA A 229 7.46 -8.22 -3.40
N SER A 230 8.30 -9.26 -3.36
CA SER A 230 7.84 -10.65 -3.26
C SER A 230 7.07 -10.87 -1.95
N PHE A 231 6.27 -11.95 -1.87
CA PHE A 231 5.54 -12.28 -0.64
C PHE A 231 6.49 -12.38 0.58
N GLY A 232 7.61 -13.10 0.43
CA GLY A 232 8.60 -13.28 1.49
C GLY A 232 9.29 -11.96 1.88
N ASP A 233 9.64 -11.12 0.91
CA ASP A 233 10.26 -9.83 1.17
C ASP A 233 9.29 -8.86 1.84
N ALA A 234 8.03 -8.83 1.41
CA ALA A 234 6.98 -8.01 2.02
C ALA A 234 6.74 -8.38 3.48
N VAL A 235 6.65 -9.69 3.80
CA VAL A 235 6.56 -10.19 5.18
C VAL A 235 7.80 -9.80 5.98
N LYS A 236 9.01 -10.09 5.47
CA LYS A 236 10.28 -9.81 6.17
C LYS A 236 10.49 -8.32 6.44
N ARG A 237 10.19 -7.46 5.47
CA ARG A 237 10.35 -6.00 5.56
C ARG A 237 9.25 -5.37 6.41
N GLY A 238 8.00 -5.80 6.22
CA GLY A 238 6.85 -5.38 7.03
C GLY A 238 7.02 -5.74 8.49
N PHE A 239 7.43 -6.97 8.81
CA PHE A 239 7.70 -7.40 10.18
C PHE A 239 8.87 -6.65 10.81
N LYS A 240 9.97 -6.40 10.07
CA LYS A 240 11.10 -5.59 10.54
C LYS A 240 10.69 -4.13 10.81
N ALA A 241 9.87 -3.55 9.94
CA ALA A 241 9.32 -2.20 10.13
C ALA A 241 8.36 -2.14 11.33
N GLY A 242 7.50 -3.15 11.46
CA GLY A 242 6.52 -3.34 12.53
C GLY A 242 7.19 -3.46 13.91
N THR A 243 8.12 -4.39 14.06
CA THR A 243 8.91 -4.59 15.29
C THR A 243 9.73 -3.35 15.68
N ARG A 244 10.43 -2.72 14.73
CA ARG A 244 11.23 -1.50 14.99
C ARG A 244 10.38 -0.33 15.50
N ASN A 245 9.12 -0.26 15.10
CA ASN A 245 8.22 0.86 15.40
C ASN A 245 7.02 0.46 16.29
N TYR A 246 7.08 -0.70 16.93
CA TYR A 246 5.91 -1.39 17.49
C TYR A 246 5.03 -0.50 18.37
N LEU A 247 5.61 0.26 19.32
CA LEU A 247 4.84 1.13 20.22
C LEU A 247 4.17 2.32 19.50
N SER A 248 4.85 2.90 18.49
CA SER A 248 4.29 3.98 17.67
C SER A 248 3.12 3.45 16.82
N LEU A 249 3.29 2.27 16.23
CA LEU A 249 2.28 1.59 15.43
C LEU A 249 1.10 1.05 16.27
N LEU A 250 1.34 0.64 17.51
CA LEU A 250 0.30 0.27 18.47
C LEU A 250 -0.49 1.50 18.91
N GLY A 251 0.18 2.61 19.24
CA GLY A 251 -0.47 3.89 19.55
C GLY A 251 -1.31 4.43 18.39
N PHE A 252 -0.79 4.34 17.15
CA PHE A 252 -1.54 4.61 15.92
C PHE A 252 -2.81 3.75 15.82
N SER A 253 -2.70 2.45 16.07
CA SER A 253 -3.82 1.50 16.00
C SER A 253 -4.89 1.78 17.07
N ILE A 254 -4.47 2.11 18.31
CA ILE A 254 -5.39 2.47 19.40
C ILE A 254 -6.15 3.76 19.09
N VAL A 255 -5.45 4.81 18.65
CA VAL A 255 -6.10 6.09 18.34
C VAL A 255 -7.02 5.96 17.13
N TRP A 256 -6.66 5.19 16.10
CA TRP A 256 -7.59 4.89 15.00
C TRP A 256 -8.79 4.05 15.44
N GLY A 257 -8.62 3.09 16.35
CA GLY A 257 -9.75 2.36 16.95
C GLY A 257 -10.76 3.31 17.62
N ILE A 258 -10.27 4.27 18.41
CA ILE A 258 -11.11 5.30 19.04
C ILE A 258 -11.79 6.19 17.99
N ILE A 259 -11.07 6.65 16.97
CA ILE A 259 -11.61 7.46 15.88
C ILE A 259 -12.72 6.70 15.12
N ILE A 260 -12.54 5.41 14.84
CA ILE A 260 -13.52 4.56 14.15
C ILE A 260 -14.78 4.39 15.02
N ILE A 261 -14.64 4.15 16.32
CA ILE A 261 -15.78 4.06 17.26
C ILE A 261 -16.57 5.37 17.27
N ILE A 262 -15.90 6.53 17.39
CA ILE A 262 -16.55 7.84 17.34
C ILE A 262 -17.22 8.09 15.97
N SER A 263 -16.56 7.67 14.88
CA SER A 263 -17.10 7.76 13.51
C SER A 263 -18.33 6.88 13.26
N ALA A 264 -18.53 5.85 14.07
CA ALA A 264 -19.69 4.97 14.01
C ALA A 264 -20.95 5.62 14.60
N ILE A 265 -20.81 6.49 15.61
CA ILE A 265 -21.92 7.14 16.33
C ILE A 265 -22.94 7.82 15.40
N PRO A 266 -22.55 8.63 14.39
CA PRO A 266 -23.48 9.20 13.40
C PRO A 266 -23.89 8.16 12.33
N LEU A 267 -24.37 6.98 12.76
CA LEU A 267 -24.80 5.86 11.89
C LEU A 267 -23.75 5.46 10.84
N GLY A 268 -22.47 5.49 11.21
CA GLY A 268 -21.34 5.18 10.32
C GLY A 268 -20.98 6.27 9.30
N LEU A 269 -21.73 7.38 9.21
CA LEU A 269 -21.45 8.46 8.24
C LEU A 269 -20.05 9.08 8.41
N GLY A 270 -19.50 9.09 9.63
CA GLY A 270 -18.13 9.54 9.87
C GLY A 270 -17.08 8.70 9.14
N MET A 271 -17.36 7.41 8.90
CA MET A 271 -16.43 6.48 8.22
C MET A 271 -16.17 6.85 6.76
N ILE A 272 -17.07 7.62 6.13
CA ILE A 272 -16.89 8.15 4.76
C ILE A 272 -15.63 9.04 4.67
N ILE A 273 -15.27 9.71 5.77
CA ILE A 273 -14.05 10.54 5.86
C ILE A 273 -12.92 9.77 6.56
N THR A 274 -13.22 9.04 7.64
CA THR A 274 -12.18 8.43 8.47
C THR A 274 -11.54 7.19 7.87
N MET A 275 -12.21 6.43 7.01
CA MET A 275 -11.57 5.31 6.28
C MET A 275 -10.55 5.80 5.22
N PRO A 276 -10.88 6.80 4.36
CA PRO A 276 -9.88 7.48 3.55
C PRO A 276 -8.70 8.06 4.35
N ALA A 277 -8.99 8.74 5.46
CA ALA A 277 -7.96 9.36 6.30
C ALA A 277 -7.05 8.31 6.97
N TYR A 278 -7.59 7.16 7.38
CA TYR A 278 -6.81 6.02 7.87
C TYR A 278 -5.81 5.52 6.82
N MET A 279 -6.26 5.34 5.58
CA MET A 279 -5.39 4.83 4.51
C MET A 279 -4.30 5.86 4.13
N ALA A 280 -4.65 7.14 4.05
CA ALA A 280 -3.68 8.23 3.87
C ALA A 280 -2.64 8.29 5.01
N ALA A 281 -3.09 8.19 6.26
CA ALA A 281 -2.22 8.13 7.43
C ALA A 281 -1.30 6.91 7.41
N LEU A 282 -1.83 5.73 7.04
CA LEU A 282 -1.06 4.48 6.97
C LEU A 282 -0.01 4.51 5.86
N ALA A 283 -0.31 5.13 4.71
CA ALA A 283 0.68 5.34 3.65
C ALA A 283 1.81 6.29 4.10
N TYR A 284 1.50 7.33 4.88
CA TYR A 284 2.48 8.23 5.46
C TYR A 284 3.38 7.53 6.50
N VAL A 285 2.77 6.77 7.43
CA VAL A 285 3.50 5.84 8.34
C VAL A 285 4.42 4.92 7.55
N TYR A 286 3.92 4.36 6.44
CA TYR A 286 4.69 3.47 5.58
C TYR A 286 5.87 4.18 4.90
N ARG A 287 5.71 5.41 4.37
CA ARG A 287 6.83 6.19 3.81
C ARG A 287 7.92 6.43 4.86
N GLN A 288 7.53 6.87 6.06
CA GLN A 288 8.44 7.02 7.19
C GLN A 288 9.17 5.71 7.55
N ALA A 289 8.44 4.59 7.66
CA ALA A 289 9.00 3.29 8.03
C ALA A 289 9.89 2.66 6.94
N SER A 290 9.54 2.85 5.67
CA SER A 290 10.22 2.25 4.52
C SER A 290 11.44 3.03 4.04
N GLY A 291 11.60 4.29 4.44
CA GLY A 291 12.62 5.20 3.91
C GLY A 291 12.22 5.87 2.60
N GLY A 292 10.91 5.89 2.29
CA GLY A 292 10.35 6.61 1.15
C GLY A 292 10.26 8.11 1.41
N ILE A 293 9.96 8.87 0.36
CA ILE A 293 9.71 10.32 0.44
C ILE A 293 8.32 10.62 1.00
N TYR A 294 8.18 11.70 1.77
CA TYR A 294 6.90 12.18 2.28
C TYR A 294 6.90 13.70 2.53
N PRO A 295 5.74 14.39 2.49
CA PRO A 295 5.62 15.79 2.89
C PRO A 295 6.00 16.02 4.35
N GLU A 296 6.95 16.92 4.57
CA GLU A 296 7.19 17.53 5.87
C GLU A 296 5.98 18.42 6.24
N ASP A 297 5.58 18.38 7.51
CA ASP A 297 4.42 19.08 8.09
C ASP A 297 4.80 20.39 8.79
#